data_AF-A0A346MWU6-F1
#
_entry.id   AF-A0A346MWU6-F1
#
_cell.length_a   1.000
_cell.length_b   1.000
_cell.length_c   1.000
_cell.angle_alpha   90.00
_cell.angle_beta   90.00
_cell.angle_gamma   90.00
#
_symmetry.space_group_name_H-M   'P 1'
#
loop_
_entity.id
_entity.type
_entity.pdbx_description
1 polymer ?
#
loop_
_entity_poly.entity_id
_entity_poly.type
_entity_poly.pdbx_seq_one_letter_code
_entity_poly.pdbx_strand_id
1 'polypeptide(L)'
;MRERRKAATLTDRIAVAFGSALFAFPLAAITWFGWLQLVPSDGVVEHLSFKYVWYFTGFMAALGFLLLENFLVAILAALMEYVFETKSKTPL
;
A
#
# COMPACT_ATOMS: atom_id res chain seq x y z
N MET A 1 -20.75 -24.08 13.16
CA MET A 1 -20.61 -24.59 11.77
C MET A 1 -19.24 -24.16 11.28
N ARG A 2 -18.31 -25.09 11.01
CA ARG A 2 -17.01 -24.76 10.40
C ARG A 2 -17.27 -24.44 8.93
N GLU A 3 -17.32 -23.17 8.58
CA GLU A 3 -17.28 -22.75 7.18
C GLU A 3 -16.07 -23.42 6.53
N ARG A 4 -16.31 -24.31 5.56
CA ARG A 4 -15.27 -24.73 4.65
C ARG A 4 -14.83 -23.45 3.95
N ARG A 5 -13.66 -22.90 4.32
CA ARG A 5 -13.00 -21.88 3.51
C ARG A 5 -12.90 -22.45 2.12
N LYS A 6 -13.77 -22.03 1.20
CA LYS A 6 -13.65 -22.40 -0.21
C LYS A 6 -12.26 -21.94 -0.61
N ALA A 7 -11.42 -22.88 -1.04
CA ALA A 7 -10.12 -22.55 -1.55
C ALA A 7 -10.34 -21.58 -2.72
N ALA A 8 -9.82 -20.37 -2.61
CA ALA A 8 -9.95 -19.37 -3.68
C ALA A 8 -9.36 -19.95 -4.95
N THR A 9 -10.17 -19.97 -6.00
CA THR A 9 -9.76 -20.49 -7.31
C THR A 9 -8.76 -19.55 -7.95
N LEU A 10 -8.02 -20.03 -8.96
CA LEU A 10 -7.06 -19.20 -9.68
C LEU A 10 -7.75 -17.97 -10.31
N THR A 11 -8.98 -18.13 -10.81
CA THR A 11 -9.81 -17.04 -11.34
C THR A 11 -10.15 -16.00 -10.26
N ASP A 12 -10.51 -16.45 -9.06
CA ASP A 12 -10.80 -15.54 -7.94
C ASP A 12 -9.57 -14.70 -7.60
N ARG A 13 -8.38 -15.33 -7.54
CA ARG A 13 -7.11 -14.63 -7.25
C ARG A 13 -6.76 -13.59 -8.32
N ILE A 14 -7.00 -13.88 -9.59
CA ILE A 14 -6.79 -12.92 -10.68
C ILE A 14 -7.77 -11.74 -10.56
N ALA A 15 -9.05 -12.03 -10.29
CA ALA A 15 -10.07 -11.00 -10.11
C ALA A 15 -9.73 -10.07 -8.93
N VAL A 16 -9.28 -10.64 -7.80
CA VAL A 16 -8.81 -9.86 -6.66
C VAL A 16 -7.60 -9.02 -7.04
N ALA A 17 -6.55 -9.60 -7.62
CA ALA A 17 -5.35 -8.88 -8.05
C ALA A 17 -5.66 -7.68 -8.95
N PHE A 18 -6.57 -7.86 -9.91
CA PHE A 18 -6.99 -6.80 -10.82
C PHE A 18 -7.79 -5.71 -10.08
N GLY A 19 -8.68 -6.12 -9.17
CA GLY A 19 -9.40 -5.20 -8.29
C GLY A 19 -8.45 -4.36 -7.44
N SER A 20 -7.49 -4.98 -6.74
CA SER A 20 -6.51 -4.28 -5.90
C SER A 20 -5.67 -3.30 -6.75
N ALA A 21 -5.27 -3.69 -7.96
CA ALA A 21 -4.53 -2.83 -8.89
C ALA A 21 -5.34 -1.60 -9.33
N LEU A 22 -6.62 -1.80 -9.68
CA LEU A 22 -7.53 -0.73 -10.11
C LEU A 22 -7.71 0.35 -9.05
N PHE A 23 -7.73 -0.02 -7.76
CA PHE A 23 -7.81 0.95 -6.66
C PHE A 23 -6.44 1.55 -6.31
N ALA A 24 -5.36 0.77 -6.39
CA ALA A 24 -4.02 1.20 -6.01
C ALA A 24 -3.45 2.28 -6.93
N PHE A 25 -3.69 2.18 -8.24
CA PHE A 25 -3.17 3.14 -9.22
C PHE A 25 -3.63 4.59 -8.99
N PRO A 26 -4.95 4.89 -8.93
CA PRO A 26 -5.41 6.26 -8.69
C PRO A 26 -4.97 6.77 -7.32
N LEU A 27 -4.95 5.93 -6.29
CA LEU A 27 -4.48 6.31 -4.96
C LEU A 27 -3.01 6.75 -5.00
N ALA A 28 -2.13 5.94 -5.60
CA ALA A 28 -0.71 6.26 -5.72
C ALA A 28 -0.46 7.48 -6.59
N ALA A 29 -1.24 7.67 -7.66
CA ALA A 29 -1.17 8.87 -8.48
C ALA A 29 -1.53 10.13 -7.67
N ILE A 30 -2.62 10.09 -6.90
CA ILE A 30 -3.04 11.21 -6.03
C ILE A 30 -1.96 11.52 -5.00
N THR A 31 -1.43 10.49 -4.32
CA THR A 31 -0.35 10.67 -3.34
C THR A 31 0.90 11.28 -3.98
N TRP A 32 1.27 10.81 -5.17
CA TRP A 32 2.42 11.34 -5.91
C TRP A 32 2.22 12.81 -6.30
N PHE A 33 1.04 13.17 -6.85
CA PHE A 33 0.71 14.56 -7.16
C PHE A 33 0.69 15.45 -5.92
N GLY A 34 0.09 14.98 -4.81
CA GLY A 34 0.08 15.71 -3.54
C GLY A 34 1.49 15.95 -3.00
N TRP A 35 2.37 14.96 -3.12
CA TRP A 35 3.77 15.11 -2.73
C TRP A 35 4.50 16.15 -3.57
N LEU A 36 4.32 16.14 -4.89
CA LEU A 36 4.92 17.15 -5.78
C LEU A 36 4.51 18.59 -5.43
N GLN A 37 3.28 18.79 -4.94
CA GLN A 37 2.78 20.12 -4.54
C GLN A 37 3.32 20.57 -3.17
N LEU A 38 3.70 19.62 -2.30
CA LEU A 38 4.15 19.90 -0.94
C LEU A 38 5.65 20.08 -0.81
N VAL A 39 6.44 19.62 -1.79
CA VAL A 39 7.90 19.74 -1.74
C VAL A 39 8.33 21.09 -2.34
N PRO A 40 8.87 22.03 -1.52
CA PRO A 40 9.45 23.26 -2.04
C PRO A 40 10.64 22.93 -2.95
N SER A 41 10.76 23.68 -4.04
CA SER A 41 11.66 23.46 -5.20
C SER A 41 13.15 23.66 -4.90
N ASP A 42 13.59 23.37 -3.69
CA ASP A 42 14.88 23.74 -3.14
C ASP A 42 15.82 22.53 -3.22
N GLY A 43 16.10 22.11 -4.46
CA GLY A 43 17.36 21.44 -4.81
C GLY A 43 17.52 19.93 -4.59
N VAL A 44 16.53 19.18 -4.06
CA VAL A 44 16.66 17.71 -3.90
C VAL A 44 15.41 16.95 -4.36
N VAL A 45 14.73 17.43 -5.42
CA VAL A 45 13.67 16.65 -6.09
C VAL A 45 14.25 15.83 -7.24
N GLU A 46 15.45 15.29 -7.05
CA GLU A 46 15.96 14.27 -7.95
C GLU A 46 15.13 12.98 -7.75
N HIS A 47 14.09 12.87 -8.59
CA HIS A 47 13.65 11.59 -9.15
C HIS A 47 12.71 10.72 -8.32
N LEU A 48 11.66 11.30 -7.70
CA LEU A 48 10.45 10.52 -7.47
C LEU A 48 9.71 10.34 -8.80
N SER A 49 10.29 9.49 -9.65
CA SER A 49 9.78 9.19 -10.99
C SER A 49 8.41 8.52 -10.89
N PHE A 50 7.52 8.85 -11.81
CA PHE A 50 6.19 8.25 -11.93
C PHE A 50 6.22 6.71 -11.98
N LYS A 51 7.38 6.10 -12.28
CA LYS A 51 7.62 4.65 -12.13
C LYS A 51 7.23 4.10 -10.74
N TYR A 52 7.32 4.90 -9.67
CA TYR A 52 6.93 4.46 -8.33
C TYR A 52 5.42 4.25 -8.18
N VAL A 53 4.59 4.98 -8.92
CA VAL A 53 3.14 4.74 -9.00
C VAL A 53 2.87 3.36 -9.59
N TRP A 54 3.61 3.00 -10.65
CA TRP A 54 3.52 1.69 -11.28
C TRP A 54 4.02 0.56 -10.37
N TYR A 55 5.16 0.76 -9.67
CA TYR A 55 5.66 -0.23 -8.72
C TYR A 55 4.69 -0.46 -7.56
N PHE A 56 4.10 0.60 -7.01
CA PHE A 56 3.07 0.47 -5.98
C PHE A 56 1.85 -0.30 -6.48
N THR A 57 1.37 0.04 -7.68
CA THR A 57 0.22 -0.64 -8.31
C THR A 57 0.50 -2.13 -8.52
N GLY A 58 1.68 -2.47 -9.06
CA GLY A 58 2.08 -3.86 -9.28
C GLY A 58 2.27 -4.63 -7.98
N PHE A 59 2.82 -4.00 -6.94
CA PHE A 59 2.95 -4.59 -5.61
C PHE A 59 1.58 -4.91 -4.99
N MET A 60 0.62 -3.99 -5.09
CA MET A 60 -0.75 -4.20 -4.63
C MET A 60 -1.45 -5.32 -5.40
N ALA A 61 -1.24 -5.40 -6.72
CA ALA A 61 -1.75 -6.49 -7.55
C ALA A 61 -1.19 -7.86 -7.10
N ALA A 62 0.11 -7.92 -6.81
CA ALA A 62 0.76 -9.15 -6.34
C ALA A 62 0.24 -9.59 -4.96
N LEU A 63 0.03 -8.64 -4.04
CA LEU A 63 -0.57 -8.93 -2.74
C LEU A 63 -2.03 -9.39 -2.86
N GLY A 64 -2.81 -8.75 -3.73
CA GLY A 64 -4.17 -9.18 -4.06
C GLY A 64 -4.22 -10.61 -4.60
N PHE A 65 -3.34 -10.95 -5.54
CA PHE A 65 -3.24 -12.30 -6.10
C PHE A 65 -2.91 -13.36 -5.03
N LEU A 66 -2.02 -13.02 -4.09
CA LEU A 66 -1.64 -13.89 -2.97
C LEU A 66 -2.66 -13.87 -1.82
N LEU A 67 -3.72 -13.07 -1.92
CA LEU A 67 -4.70 -12.85 -0.85
C LEU A 67 -4.06 -12.33 0.45
N LEU A 68 -3.00 -11.53 0.30
CA LEU A 68 -2.24 -10.89 1.37
C LEU A 68 -2.60 -9.40 1.51
N GLU A 69 -3.78 -9.01 1.09
CA GLU A 69 -4.25 -7.61 1.15
C GLU A 69 -4.24 -7.08 2.60
N ASN A 70 -4.63 -7.94 3.54
CA ASN A 70 -4.63 -7.63 4.98
C ASN A 70 -3.21 -7.59 5.60
N PHE A 71 -2.20 -8.10 4.90
CA PHE A 71 -0.82 -8.08 5.39
C PHE A 71 -0.27 -6.65 5.47
N LEU A 72 -0.61 -5.81 4.49
CA LEU A 72 -0.25 -4.39 4.50
C LEU A 72 -0.90 -3.64 5.67
N VAL A 73 -2.19 -3.88 5.90
CA VAL A 73 -2.93 -3.27 7.02
C VAL A 73 -2.32 -3.70 8.35
N ALA A 74 -1.95 -4.98 8.48
CA ALA A 74 -1.29 -5.49 9.69
C ALA A 74 0.09 -4.85 9.93
N ILE A 75 0.91 -4.70 8.89
CA ILE A 75 2.21 -4.02 9.00
C ILE A 75 2.04 -2.55 9.37
N LEU A 76 1.10 -1.85 8.72
CA LEU A 76 0.81 -0.45 9.03
C LEU A 76 0.32 -0.27 10.45
N ALA A 77 -0.56 -1.16 10.94
CA ALA A 77 -1.02 -1.15 12.31
C ALA A 77 0.15 -1.36 13.30
N ALA A 78 1.02 -2.34 13.04
CA ALA A 78 2.19 -2.60 13.88
C ALA A 78 3.20 -1.44 13.87
N LEU A 79 3.42 -0.80 12.71
CA LEU A 79 4.26 0.39 12.60
C LEU A 79 3.67 1.56 13.37
N MET A 80 2.36 1.79 13.26
CA MET A 80 1.68 2.86 14.00
C MET A 80 1.77 2.62 15.50
N GLU A 81 1.53 1.39 15.96
CA GLU A 81 1.69 1.00 17.37
C GLU A 81 3.12 1.29 17.85
N TYR A 82 4.14 0.86 17.11
CA TYR A 82 5.54 1.15 17.43
C TYR A 82 5.85 2.66 17.47
N VAL A 83 5.33 3.44 16.53
CA VAL A 83 5.53 4.91 16.50
C VAL A 83 4.85 5.60 17.67
N PHE A 84 3.63 5.21 18.04
CA PHE A 84 2.95 5.76 19.22
C PHE A 84 3.63 5.33 20.53
N GLU A 85 4.13 4.10 20.58
CA GLU A 85 4.83 3.59 21.75
C GLU A 85 6.20 4.26 21.95
N THR A 86 6.90 4.60 20.86
CA THR A 86 8.16 5.36 20.92
C THR A 86 7.93 6.83 21.27
N LYS A 87 6.90 7.48 20.70
CA LYS A 87 6.52 8.87 21.01
C LYS A 87 6.07 9.06 22.47
N SER A 88 5.43 8.06 23.08
CA SER A 88 4.99 8.14 24.48
C SER A 88 6.13 8.00 25.51
N LYS A 89 7.30 7.49 25.11
CA LYS A 89 8.47 7.25 25.99
C LYS A 89 9.53 8.36 25.96
N THR A 90 9.41 9.34 25.07
CA THR A 90 10.24 10.57 25.10
C THR A 90 9.49 11.69 25.85
N PRO A 91 9.76 11.91 27.14
CA PRO A 91 9.36 13.17 27.78
C PRO A 91 10.15 14.32 27.14
N LEU A 92 9.42 15.36 26.72
CA LEU A 92 9.98 16.70 26.46
C LEU A 92 10.59 17.27 27.74
#